data_AF-A0A7U3YNL3-F1
#
_entry.id   AF-A0A7U3YNL3-F1
#
_cell.length_a   1.000
_cell.length_b   1.000
_cell.length_c   1.000
_cell.angle_alpha   90.00
_cell.angle_beta   90.00
_cell.angle_gamma   90.00
#
_symmetry.space_group_name_H-M   'P 1'
#
loop_
_entity.id
_entity.type
_entity.pdbx_description
1 polymer ?
#
loop_
_entity_poly.entity_id
_entity_poly.type
_entity_poly.pdbx_seq_one_letter_code
_entity_poly.pdbx_strand_id
1 'polypeptide(L)'
;MATEEYIDNESDFIKSTDKNPSNILPEKLTLSSHLQFACHPGVSCFTACCHNIKIILTPYDILILRKRLNIPAHEFITEYTEPAYLEKTDMPGVQLKLRGEKNGCPFVTPEGCTVYSDRPSACRYYPVGMADFHEGGTNDASEEKFFFLVKEPHCKGHEEPKHWTIGEWRADQGVDLRDEMNKEWLRLVMRRKSFGLQATLSEAAKRMFFMASTDLDTFRKFIFESSFLDTYEMDADTLAKIKEDDVELMLFSFKYLANTLFGAPGLTIKEDKIKAKVEEIKKRQDEALLAAEREYEELKAERDRMLKERQEREAAARKKQADS
;
A
#
# COMPACT_ATOMS: atom_id res chain seq x y z
N MET A 1 5.43 -53.18 -24.98
CA MET A 1 5.01 -52.69 -23.66
C MET A 1 6.07 -51.72 -23.18
N ALA A 2 5.73 -50.43 -23.12
CA ALA A 2 6.43 -49.29 -22.48
C ALA A 2 6.42 -48.06 -23.40
N THR A 3 5.29 -47.37 -23.51
CA THR A 3 5.21 -45.95 -23.94
C THR A 3 3.86 -45.34 -23.52
N GLU A 4 3.58 -45.26 -22.22
CA GLU A 4 2.46 -44.44 -21.69
C GLU A 4 2.87 -43.54 -20.50
N GLU A 5 4.09 -43.64 -19.97
CA GLU A 5 4.53 -42.85 -18.79
C GLU A 5 5.12 -41.46 -19.10
N TYR A 6 5.22 -41.05 -20.36
CA TYR A 6 5.88 -39.79 -20.72
C TYR A 6 4.95 -38.58 -20.92
N ILE A 7 3.63 -38.76 -20.88
CA ILE A 7 2.66 -37.68 -21.15
C ILE A 7 2.16 -37.01 -19.85
N ASP A 8 2.29 -37.65 -18.69
CA ASP A 8 1.74 -37.11 -17.43
C ASP A 8 2.60 -35.98 -16.83
N ASN A 9 3.92 -35.98 -17.11
CA ASN A 9 4.86 -34.99 -16.57
C ASN A 9 4.77 -33.60 -17.22
N GLU A 10 4.30 -33.48 -18.46
CA GLU A 10 4.08 -32.16 -19.08
C GLU A 10 2.92 -31.42 -18.42
N SER A 11 1.85 -32.14 -18.02
CA SER A 11 0.68 -31.52 -17.41
C SER A 11 1.00 -30.91 -16.03
N ASP A 12 1.84 -31.59 -15.24
CA ASP A 12 2.24 -31.12 -13.93
C ASP A 12 3.34 -30.05 -13.99
N PHE A 13 4.19 -30.08 -15.01
CA PHE A 13 5.15 -29.00 -15.26
C PHE A 13 4.45 -27.71 -15.75
N ILE A 14 3.41 -27.83 -16.57
CA ILE A 14 2.57 -26.69 -17.00
C ILE A 14 1.77 -26.14 -15.82
N LYS A 15 1.16 -26.99 -14.95
CA LYS A 15 0.52 -26.52 -13.70
C LYS A 15 1.49 -25.84 -12.73
N SER A 16 2.73 -26.31 -12.67
CA SER A 16 3.80 -25.71 -11.84
C SER A 16 4.25 -24.33 -12.36
N THR A 17 4.06 -24.07 -13.66
CA THR A 17 4.41 -22.81 -14.32
C THR A 17 3.21 -21.89 -14.59
N ASP A 18 1.99 -22.38 -14.37
CA ASP A 18 0.76 -21.61 -14.50
C ASP A 18 0.62 -20.62 -13.33
N LYS A 19 1.14 -19.42 -13.57
CA LYS A 19 1.04 -18.28 -12.64
C LYS A 19 -0.24 -17.48 -12.86
N ASN A 20 -1.13 -17.90 -13.77
CA ASN A 20 -2.41 -17.22 -13.93
C ASN A 20 -3.31 -17.54 -12.72
N PRO A 21 -3.97 -16.53 -12.13
CA PRO A 21 -5.10 -16.79 -11.26
C PRO A 21 -6.10 -17.66 -12.04
N SER A 22 -6.44 -18.83 -11.49
CA SER A 22 -7.07 -19.96 -12.21
C SER A 22 -8.42 -19.67 -12.87
N ASN A 23 -8.97 -18.47 -12.69
CA ASN A 23 -10.29 -18.06 -13.19
C ASN A 23 -10.24 -16.80 -14.07
N ILE A 24 -9.06 -16.27 -14.43
CA ILE A 24 -8.95 -15.14 -15.36
C ILE A 24 -8.97 -15.66 -16.79
N LEU A 25 -9.89 -15.14 -17.62
CA LEU A 25 -9.92 -15.46 -19.03
C LEU A 25 -8.73 -14.79 -19.76
N PRO A 26 -8.00 -15.51 -20.62
CA PRO A 26 -6.80 -15.01 -21.30
C PRO A 26 -7.18 -14.13 -22.51
N GLU A 27 -8.07 -13.17 -22.32
CA GLU A 27 -8.56 -12.25 -23.35
C GLU A 27 -8.35 -10.80 -22.92
N LYS A 28 -7.72 -10.00 -23.80
CA LYS A 28 -7.58 -8.55 -23.62
C LYS A 28 -8.85 -7.87 -24.11
N LEU A 29 -9.60 -7.26 -23.19
CA LEU A 29 -10.86 -6.59 -23.49
C LEU A 29 -10.70 -5.06 -23.48
N THR A 30 -11.58 -4.39 -24.22
CA THR A 30 -11.69 -2.93 -24.28
C THR A 30 -13.04 -2.48 -23.70
N LEU A 31 -13.25 -1.16 -23.62
CA LEU A 31 -14.54 -0.61 -23.17
C LEU A 31 -15.73 -1.04 -24.05
N SER A 32 -15.49 -1.34 -25.33
CA SER A 32 -16.53 -1.79 -26.27
C SER A 32 -16.70 -3.31 -26.33
N SER A 33 -15.88 -4.07 -25.60
CA SER A 33 -16.04 -5.53 -25.51
C SER A 33 -17.35 -5.90 -24.82
N HIS A 34 -17.95 -7.01 -25.24
CA HIS A 34 -19.23 -7.48 -24.73
C HIS A 34 -19.05 -8.30 -23.44
N LEU A 35 -20.02 -8.19 -22.54
CA LEU A 35 -20.13 -8.91 -21.27
C LEU A 35 -21.56 -9.41 -21.10
N GLN A 36 -21.73 -10.72 -20.88
CA GLN A 36 -22.99 -11.30 -20.43
C GLN A 36 -22.92 -11.51 -18.91
N PHE A 37 -23.67 -10.72 -18.14
CA PHE A 37 -23.63 -10.83 -16.68
C PHE A 37 -24.83 -10.18 -15.98
N ALA A 38 -25.37 -10.85 -14.96
CA ALA A 38 -26.18 -10.19 -13.93
C ALA A 38 -26.00 -10.86 -12.57
N CYS A 39 -26.06 -10.08 -11.49
CA CYS A 39 -26.06 -10.58 -10.12
C CYS A 39 -27.24 -9.97 -9.36
N HIS A 40 -28.17 -10.81 -8.91
CA HIS A 40 -29.38 -10.42 -8.20
C HIS A 40 -29.86 -11.56 -7.28
N PRO A 41 -30.79 -11.32 -6.33
CA PRO A 41 -31.26 -12.36 -5.40
C PRO A 41 -31.84 -13.63 -6.02
N GLY A 42 -32.17 -13.60 -7.32
CA GLY A 42 -32.70 -14.74 -8.07
C GLY A 42 -31.64 -15.68 -8.65
N VAL A 43 -30.36 -15.28 -8.69
CA VAL A 43 -29.31 -16.17 -9.18
C VAL A 43 -28.95 -17.20 -8.12
N SER A 44 -28.74 -18.46 -8.50
CA SER A 44 -28.52 -19.55 -7.53
C SER A 44 -27.25 -19.40 -6.70
N CYS A 45 -26.28 -18.61 -7.16
CA CYS A 45 -25.04 -18.31 -6.46
C CYS A 45 -25.09 -17.02 -5.63
N PHE A 46 -26.27 -16.42 -5.42
CA PHE A 46 -26.39 -15.13 -4.73
C PHE A 46 -25.70 -15.18 -3.36
N THR A 47 -24.86 -14.17 -3.06
CA THR A 47 -24.00 -14.07 -1.87
C THR A 47 -22.83 -15.07 -1.76
N ALA A 48 -22.69 -16.05 -2.66
CA ALA A 48 -21.62 -17.04 -2.57
C ALA A 48 -20.22 -16.40 -2.61
N CYS A 49 -20.02 -15.41 -3.49
CA CYS A 49 -18.77 -14.66 -3.61
C CYS A 49 -18.47 -13.75 -2.40
N CYS A 50 -19.35 -13.64 -1.41
CA CYS A 50 -19.11 -12.84 -0.20
C CYS A 50 -18.32 -13.59 0.88
N HIS A 51 -17.82 -14.80 0.59
CA HIS A 51 -17.15 -15.68 1.54
C HIS A 51 -15.74 -16.04 1.06
N ASN A 52 -14.80 -16.20 1.99
CA ASN A 52 -13.40 -16.53 1.71
C ASN A 52 -12.73 -15.58 0.70
N ILE A 53 -13.09 -14.30 0.76
CA ILE A 53 -12.59 -13.27 -0.15
C ILE A 53 -11.52 -12.41 0.49
N LYS A 54 -10.55 -12.00 -0.33
CA LYS A 54 -9.54 -11.03 0.08
C LYS A 54 -9.84 -9.68 -0.58
N ILE A 55 -10.38 -8.75 0.20
CA ILE A 55 -10.66 -7.38 -0.27
C ILE A 55 -9.72 -6.42 0.44
N ILE A 56 -8.71 -5.93 -0.28
CA ILE A 56 -7.96 -4.74 0.14
C ILE A 56 -8.87 -3.53 -0.01
N LEU A 57 -8.98 -2.70 1.04
CA LEU A 57 -9.78 -1.49 0.98
C LEU A 57 -8.91 -0.31 0.55
N THR A 58 -9.41 0.45 -0.42
CA THR A 58 -8.82 1.73 -0.80
C THR A 58 -9.23 2.83 0.18
N PRO A 59 -8.53 3.97 0.25
CA PRO A 59 -8.92 5.09 1.10
C PRO A 59 -10.36 5.55 0.84
N TYR A 60 -10.78 5.58 -0.42
CA TYR A 60 -12.14 5.98 -0.77
C TYR A 60 -13.20 4.92 -0.42
N ASP A 61 -12.84 3.62 -0.41
CA ASP A 61 -13.73 2.58 0.12
C ASP A 61 -13.95 2.76 1.63
N ILE A 62 -12.87 3.00 2.39
CA ILE A 62 -12.93 3.25 3.84
C ILE A 62 -13.82 4.47 4.12
N LEU A 63 -13.60 5.57 3.38
CA LEU A 63 -14.37 6.80 3.54
C LEU A 63 -15.87 6.59 3.30
N ILE A 64 -16.24 5.87 2.24
CA ILE A 64 -17.66 5.68 1.92
C ILE A 64 -18.32 4.66 2.86
N LEU A 65 -17.62 3.58 3.21
CA LEU A 65 -18.16 2.58 4.14
C LEU A 65 -18.37 3.16 5.54
N ARG A 66 -17.40 3.91 6.08
CA ARG A 66 -17.57 4.53 7.41
C ARG A 66 -18.73 5.53 7.41
N LYS A 67 -18.91 6.30 6.31
CA LYS A 67 -20.02 7.25 6.15
C LYS A 67 -21.37 6.51 6.09
N ARG A 68 -21.42 5.39 5.38
CA ARG A 68 -22.61 4.53 5.30
C ARG A 68 -22.98 3.94 6.66
N LEU A 69 -21.99 3.57 7.47
CA LEU A 69 -22.18 3.02 8.81
C LEU A 69 -22.36 4.09 9.89
N ASN A 70 -22.08 5.35 9.56
CA ASN A 70 -22.09 6.50 10.46
C ASN A 70 -21.20 6.31 11.70
N ILE A 71 -19.97 5.85 11.48
CA ILE A 71 -18.96 5.62 12.53
C ILE A 71 -17.64 6.32 12.21
N PRO A 72 -16.83 6.67 13.23
CA PRO A 72 -15.51 7.24 13.02
C PRO A 72 -14.53 6.23 12.41
N ALA A 73 -13.44 6.73 11.82
CA ALA A 73 -12.51 5.90 11.06
C ALA A 73 -11.80 4.86 11.94
N HIS A 74 -11.35 5.24 13.13
CA HIS A 74 -10.69 4.31 14.06
C HIS A 74 -11.58 3.12 14.48
N GLU A 75 -12.88 3.35 14.66
CA GLU A 75 -13.86 2.31 14.98
C GLU A 75 -14.06 1.39 13.76
N PHE A 76 -14.22 1.97 12.56
CA PHE A 76 -14.33 1.19 11.33
C PHE A 76 -13.12 0.28 11.12
N ILE A 77 -11.91 0.81 11.28
CA ILE A 77 -10.66 0.07 11.10
C ILE A 77 -10.56 -1.09 12.10
N THR A 78 -10.88 -0.85 13.37
CA THR A 78 -10.77 -1.86 14.43
C THR A 78 -11.81 -2.97 14.29
N GLU A 79 -13.05 -2.61 13.94
CA GLU A 79 -14.15 -3.56 13.85
C GLU A 79 -14.15 -4.33 12.54
N TYR A 80 -14.02 -3.64 11.40
CA TYR A 80 -14.31 -4.22 10.08
C TYR A 80 -13.07 -4.60 9.28
N THR A 81 -11.88 -4.33 9.79
CA THR A 81 -10.65 -4.55 9.01
C THR A 81 -9.57 -5.30 9.78
N GLU A 82 -8.59 -5.81 9.03
CA GLU A 82 -7.36 -6.37 9.58
C GLU A 82 -6.15 -5.89 8.77
N PRO A 83 -4.94 -5.82 9.38
CA PRO A 83 -3.75 -5.32 8.69
C PRO A 83 -3.40 -6.15 7.46
N ALA A 84 -3.00 -5.48 6.38
CA ALA A 84 -2.53 -6.10 5.16
C ALA A 84 -1.35 -5.31 4.56
N TYR A 85 -0.60 -5.96 3.68
CA TYR A 85 0.41 -5.30 2.85
C TYR A 85 -0.08 -5.18 1.42
N LEU A 86 0.15 -4.01 0.83
CA LEU A 86 -0.33 -3.67 -0.50
C LEU A 86 0.63 -4.16 -1.59
N GLU A 87 0.11 -4.80 -2.63
CA GLU A 87 0.82 -5.04 -3.90
C GLU A 87 2.18 -5.75 -3.78
N LYS A 88 2.33 -6.61 -2.76
CA LYS A 88 3.58 -7.30 -2.41
C LYS A 88 4.73 -6.33 -2.07
N THR A 89 4.39 -5.15 -1.58
CA THR A 89 5.31 -4.15 -1.04
C THR A 89 5.25 -4.14 0.49
N ASP A 90 6.04 -3.30 1.12
CA ASP A 90 6.00 -3.04 2.56
C ASP A 90 5.07 -1.89 2.96
N MET A 91 4.21 -1.42 2.03
CA MET A 91 3.19 -0.42 2.34
C MET A 91 2.05 -1.03 3.14
N PRO A 92 1.78 -0.51 4.34
CA PRO A 92 0.70 -0.99 5.17
C PRO A 92 -0.64 -0.49 4.62
N GLY A 93 -1.63 -1.37 4.63
CA GLY A 93 -3.02 -1.05 4.37
C GLY A 93 -3.91 -1.94 5.22
N VAL A 94 -5.17 -2.01 4.84
CA VAL A 94 -6.14 -2.87 5.52
C VAL A 94 -6.93 -3.69 4.51
N GLN A 95 -7.32 -4.88 4.93
CA GLN A 95 -8.28 -5.69 4.21
C GLN A 95 -9.53 -5.92 5.05
N LEU A 96 -10.64 -6.22 4.39
CA LEU A 96 -11.90 -6.50 5.07
C LEU A 96 -11.77 -7.74 5.96
N LYS A 97 -12.14 -7.60 7.23
CA LYS A 97 -12.09 -8.67 8.22
C LYS A 97 -13.32 -9.56 8.09
N LEU A 98 -13.11 -10.80 7.65
CA LEU A 98 -14.17 -11.79 7.54
C LEU A 98 -14.57 -12.34 8.91
N ARG A 99 -15.82 -12.78 9.07
CA ARG A 99 -16.39 -13.24 10.35
C ARG A 99 -17.19 -14.54 10.18
N GLY A 100 -17.36 -15.25 11.29
CA GLY A 100 -18.19 -16.46 11.38
C GLY A 100 -17.55 -17.71 10.77
N GLU A 101 -18.21 -18.85 10.92
CA GLU A 101 -17.68 -20.17 10.52
C GLU A 101 -17.42 -20.29 9.00
N LYS A 102 -18.15 -19.52 8.20
CA LYS A 102 -18.02 -19.51 6.74
C LYS A 102 -17.04 -18.47 6.21
N ASN A 103 -16.32 -17.74 7.09
CA ASN A 103 -15.50 -16.59 6.72
C ASN A 103 -16.25 -15.62 5.79
N GLY A 104 -17.41 -15.16 6.24
CA GLY A 104 -18.26 -14.25 5.47
C GLY A 104 -17.86 -12.79 5.63
N CYS A 105 -18.14 -11.98 4.60
CA CYS A 105 -18.12 -10.53 4.67
C CYS A 105 -19.03 -10.04 5.81
N PRO A 106 -18.61 -9.09 6.66
CA PRO A 106 -19.42 -8.61 7.78
C PRO A 106 -20.72 -7.89 7.34
N PHE A 107 -20.84 -7.54 6.06
CA PHE A 107 -22.02 -6.85 5.50
C PHE A 107 -22.97 -7.78 4.75
N VAL A 108 -22.67 -9.07 4.63
CA VAL A 108 -23.54 -10.00 3.89
C VAL A 108 -24.57 -10.65 4.81
N THR A 109 -25.82 -10.68 4.36
CA THR A 109 -26.93 -11.43 4.95
C THR A 109 -27.55 -12.34 3.88
N PRO A 110 -28.43 -13.29 4.24
CA PRO A 110 -29.16 -14.10 3.25
C PRO A 110 -29.92 -13.26 2.21
N GLU A 111 -30.37 -12.06 2.58
CA GLU A 111 -31.10 -11.13 1.72
C GLU A 111 -30.17 -10.29 0.82
N GLY A 112 -28.86 -10.26 1.09
CA GLY A 112 -27.87 -9.57 0.28
C GLY A 112 -26.86 -8.75 1.09
N CYS A 113 -26.15 -7.84 0.41
CA CYS A 113 -25.19 -6.96 1.05
C CYS A 113 -25.87 -5.71 1.62
N THR A 114 -25.74 -5.46 2.92
CA THR A 114 -26.36 -4.30 3.59
C THR A 114 -25.77 -2.95 3.16
N VAL A 115 -24.58 -2.97 2.57
CA VAL A 115 -23.90 -1.81 1.99
C VAL A 115 -23.79 -1.91 0.47
N TYR A 116 -24.69 -2.62 -0.21
CA TYR A 116 -24.56 -2.90 -1.65
C TYR A 116 -24.29 -1.64 -2.49
N SER A 117 -25.04 -0.55 -2.26
CA SER A 117 -24.85 0.75 -2.95
C SER A 117 -23.49 1.38 -2.74
N ASP A 118 -22.80 1.01 -1.67
CA ASP A 118 -21.56 1.59 -1.13
C ASP A 118 -20.44 0.55 -1.03
N ARG A 119 -20.62 -0.62 -1.67
CA ARG A 119 -19.68 -1.74 -1.62
C ARG A 119 -18.29 -1.33 -2.14
N PRO A 120 -17.21 -1.98 -1.64
CA PRO A 120 -15.84 -1.68 -2.05
C PRO A 120 -15.59 -1.76 -3.55
N SER A 121 -14.56 -1.06 -4.02
CA SER A 121 -14.10 -1.03 -5.40
C SER A 121 -13.89 -2.45 -5.95
N ALA A 122 -13.23 -3.33 -5.19
CA ALA A 122 -13.01 -4.72 -5.60
C ALA A 122 -14.33 -5.48 -5.90
N CYS A 123 -15.38 -5.25 -5.09
CA CYS A 123 -16.69 -5.87 -5.30
C CYS A 123 -17.46 -5.29 -6.49
N ARG A 124 -17.17 -4.04 -6.89
CA ARG A 124 -17.82 -3.39 -8.04
C ARG A 124 -17.20 -3.79 -9.37
N TYR A 125 -15.89 -4.05 -9.34
CA TYR A 125 -15.15 -4.51 -10.50
C TYR A 125 -15.70 -5.86 -10.98
N TYR A 126 -15.85 -6.82 -10.07
CA TYR A 126 -16.30 -8.18 -10.40
C TYR A 126 -17.57 -8.20 -11.28
N PRO A 127 -17.59 -8.93 -12.41
CA PRO A 127 -16.58 -9.91 -12.86
C PRO A 127 -15.46 -9.32 -13.72
N VAL A 128 -15.44 -8.00 -13.93
CA VAL A 128 -14.46 -7.30 -14.75
C VAL A 128 -13.24 -6.93 -13.90
N GLY A 129 -12.06 -7.34 -14.33
CA GLY A 129 -10.79 -6.79 -13.83
C GLY A 129 -10.22 -5.72 -14.75
N MET A 130 -9.35 -4.88 -14.22
CA MET A 130 -8.56 -3.89 -14.97
C MET A 130 -7.08 -4.12 -14.71
N ALA A 131 -6.27 -3.97 -15.75
CA ALA A 131 -4.82 -3.85 -15.62
C ALA A 131 -4.32 -2.71 -16.51
N ASP A 132 -3.31 -2.00 -16.01
CA ASP A 132 -2.57 -1.00 -16.78
C ASP A 132 -1.35 -1.68 -17.39
N PHE A 133 -1.25 -1.67 -18.72
CA PHE A 133 -0.03 -2.10 -19.39
C PHE A 133 0.89 -0.90 -19.60
N HIS A 134 2.10 -0.97 -19.04
CA HIS A 134 3.18 -0.06 -19.40
C HIS A 134 4.11 -0.81 -20.34
N GLU A 135 4.13 -0.47 -21.63
CA GLU A 135 5.22 -0.90 -22.50
C GLU A 135 6.51 -0.29 -21.96
N GLY A 136 7.42 -1.14 -21.48
CA GLY A 136 8.68 -0.69 -20.90
C GLY A 136 9.55 -0.02 -21.95
N GLY A 137 9.95 1.24 -21.71
CA GLY A 137 11.11 1.84 -22.39
C GLY A 137 10.95 3.26 -22.93
N THR A 138 9.77 3.89 -22.88
CA THR A 138 9.62 5.28 -23.35
C THR A 138 8.82 6.13 -22.36
N ASN A 139 9.29 7.34 -22.09
CA ASN A 139 8.61 8.35 -21.24
C ASN A 139 7.29 8.88 -21.85
N ASP A 140 6.83 8.27 -22.94
CA ASP A 140 5.68 8.69 -23.76
C ASP A 140 4.77 7.50 -24.12
N ALA A 141 4.95 6.34 -23.46
CA ALA A 141 4.06 5.20 -23.62
C ALA A 141 2.68 5.57 -23.06
N SER A 142 1.67 5.66 -23.94
CA SER A 142 0.28 5.81 -23.53
C SER A 142 -0.07 4.66 -22.58
N GLU A 143 -0.58 4.99 -21.38
CA GLU A 143 -1.15 4.02 -20.43
C GLU A 143 -2.31 3.28 -21.11
N GLU A 144 -2.04 2.15 -21.76
CA GLU A 144 -3.11 1.36 -22.39
C GLU A 144 -3.76 0.49 -21.32
N LYS A 145 -4.92 0.96 -20.86
CA LYS A 145 -5.78 0.18 -19.96
C LYS A 145 -6.42 -0.95 -20.73
N PHE A 146 -6.35 -2.15 -20.18
CA PHE A 146 -7.13 -3.27 -20.67
C PHE A 146 -7.92 -3.94 -19.56
N PHE A 147 -8.97 -4.63 -19.98
CA PHE A 147 -9.87 -5.34 -19.10
C PHE A 147 -9.75 -6.84 -19.32
N PHE A 148 -10.15 -7.60 -18.32
CA PHE A 148 -10.24 -9.05 -18.38
C PHE A 148 -11.44 -9.52 -17.58
N LEU A 149 -11.92 -10.74 -17.82
CA LEU A 149 -13.00 -11.32 -17.04
C LEU A 149 -12.48 -12.35 -16.07
N VAL A 150 -13.07 -12.33 -14.88
CA VAL A 150 -12.95 -13.40 -13.88
C VAL A 150 -14.21 -14.26 -13.95
N LYS A 151 -14.03 -15.56 -14.18
CA LYS A 151 -15.12 -16.52 -14.31
C LYS A 151 -14.90 -17.73 -13.42
N GLU A 152 -15.28 -17.61 -12.15
CA GLU A 152 -15.26 -18.72 -11.22
C GLU A 152 -16.42 -19.70 -11.47
N PRO A 153 -16.22 -21.02 -11.29
CA PRO A 153 -17.25 -22.03 -11.51
C PRO A 153 -18.53 -21.83 -10.70
N HIS A 154 -18.42 -21.24 -9.52
CA HIS A 154 -19.56 -21.00 -8.62
C HIS A 154 -20.41 -19.80 -9.08
N CYS A 155 -19.88 -18.90 -9.90
CA CYS A 155 -20.58 -17.68 -10.30
C CYS A 155 -21.52 -17.96 -11.48
N LYS A 156 -22.82 -18.00 -11.18
CA LYS A 156 -23.90 -18.19 -12.16
C LYS A 156 -24.39 -16.91 -12.81
N GLY A 157 -23.84 -15.76 -12.42
CA GLY A 157 -24.18 -14.48 -13.05
C GLY A 157 -23.78 -14.41 -14.53
N HIS A 158 -22.77 -15.18 -14.95
CA HIS A 158 -22.37 -15.32 -16.36
C HIS A 158 -23.37 -16.09 -17.23
N GLU A 159 -24.36 -16.75 -16.63
CA GLU A 159 -25.41 -17.50 -17.33
C GLU A 159 -26.70 -16.68 -17.52
N GLU A 160 -26.79 -15.51 -16.88
CA GLU A 160 -27.94 -14.61 -16.96
C GLU A 160 -28.06 -13.94 -18.34
N PRO A 161 -29.26 -13.61 -18.83
CA PRO A 161 -29.47 -13.13 -20.20
C PRO A 161 -29.10 -11.65 -20.42
N LYS A 162 -28.66 -10.93 -19.38
CA LYS A 162 -28.35 -9.51 -19.48
C LYS A 162 -26.99 -9.30 -20.16
N HIS A 163 -26.98 -8.44 -21.16
CA HIS A 163 -25.80 -8.09 -21.93
C HIS A 163 -25.39 -6.65 -21.67
N TRP A 164 -24.09 -6.41 -21.70
CA TRP A 164 -23.43 -5.13 -21.49
C TRP A 164 -22.25 -5.01 -22.45
N THR A 165 -21.79 -3.79 -22.64
CA THR A 165 -20.38 -3.50 -22.89
C THR A 165 -19.63 -3.32 -21.58
N ILE A 166 -18.30 -3.48 -21.59
CA ILE A 166 -17.48 -3.20 -20.39
C ILE A 166 -17.67 -1.76 -19.91
N GLY A 167 -17.78 -0.79 -20.82
CA GLY A 167 -18.07 0.60 -20.48
C GLY A 167 -19.41 0.79 -19.75
N GLU A 168 -20.48 0.16 -20.25
CA GLU A 168 -21.80 0.22 -19.61
C GLU A 168 -21.80 -0.43 -18.23
N TRP A 169 -21.14 -1.59 -18.09
CA TRP A 169 -21.00 -2.27 -16.81
C TRP A 169 -20.30 -1.38 -15.78
N ARG A 170 -19.18 -0.75 -16.15
CA ARG A 170 -18.43 0.13 -15.24
C ARG A 170 -19.24 1.34 -14.78
N ALA A 171 -19.99 1.94 -15.70
CA ALA A 171 -20.88 3.06 -15.40
C ALA A 171 -22.00 2.64 -14.43
N ASP A 172 -22.67 1.50 -14.69
CA ASP A 172 -23.71 0.94 -13.83
C ASP A 172 -23.20 0.60 -12.43
N GLN A 173 -21.99 0.02 -12.34
CA GLN A 173 -21.38 -0.36 -11.08
C GLN A 173 -20.73 0.83 -10.34
N GLY A 174 -20.66 2.01 -10.95
CA GLY A 174 -20.07 3.23 -10.37
C GLY A 174 -18.56 3.12 -10.13
N VAL A 175 -17.85 2.39 -10.99
CA VAL A 175 -16.41 2.13 -10.85
C VAL A 175 -15.59 3.36 -11.26
N ASP A 176 -16.03 4.13 -12.25
CA ASP A 176 -15.25 5.27 -12.78
C ASP A 176 -14.97 6.33 -11.71
N LEU A 177 -15.94 6.64 -10.85
CA LEU A 177 -15.74 7.52 -9.71
C LEU A 177 -14.74 6.95 -8.70
N ARG A 178 -14.78 5.63 -8.46
CA ARG A 178 -13.88 4.96 -7.52
C ARG A 178 -12.44 5.01 -8.02
N ASP A 179 -12.25 4.80 -9.32
CA ASP A 179 -10.93 4.91 -9.94
C ASP A 179 -10.38 6.33 -9.84
N GLU A 180 -11.20 7.34 -10.16
CA GLU A 180 -10.77 8.74 -10.11
C GLU A 180 -10.37 9.15 -8.69
N MET A 181 -11.20 8.80 -7.68
CA MET A 181 -10.92 9.12 -6.28
C MET A 181 -9.68 8.41 -5.73
N ASN A 182 -9.30 7.25 -6.28
CA ASN A 182 -8.16 6.47 -5.81
C ASN A 182 -6.91 6.60 -6.69
N LYS A 183 -6.99 7.31 -7.81
CA LYS A 183 -5.94 7.39 -8.84
C LYS A 183 -4.58 7.79 -8.26
N GLU A 184 -4.52 8.90 -7.53
CA GLU A 184 -3.26 9.39 -6.97
C GLU A 184 -2.72 8.47 -5.87
N TRP A 185 -3.60 7.84 -5.09
CA TRP A 185 -3.18 6.86 -4.10
C TRP A 185 -2.58 5.60 -4.75
N LEU A 186 -3.22 5.06 -5.79
CA LEU A 186 -2.72 3.91 -6.55
C LEU A 186 -1.36 4.22 -7.20
N ARG A 187 -1.16 5.44 -7.70
CA ARG A 187 0.13 5.90 -8.21
C ARG A 187 1.23 5.85 -7.15
N LEU A 188 0.94 6.20 -5.90
CA LEU A 188 1.90 6.05 -4.80
C LEU A 188 2.28 4.59 -4.55
N VAL A 189 1.28 3.70 -4.53
CA VAL A 189 1.49 2.26 -4.32
C VAL A 189 2.31 1.66 -5.47
N MET A 190 1.99 2.01 -6.72
CA MET A 190 2.73 1.55 -7.89
C MET A 190 4.15 2.11 -7.96
N ARG A 191 4.34 3.39 -7.62
CA ARG A 191 5.68 4.01 -7.54
C ARG A 191 6.55 3.32 -6.48
N ARG A 192 5.97 2.92 -5.35
CA ARG A 192 6.71 2.11 -4.38
C ARG A 192 7.07 0.75 -4.94
N LYS A 193 6.12 0.07 -5.59
CA LYS A 193 6.33 -1.23 -6.23
C LYS A 193 7.46 -1.18 -7.28
N SER A 194 7.56 -0.08 -8.04
CA SER A 194 8.60 0.08 -9.08
C SER A 194 10.03 0.22 -8.52
N PHE A 195 10.22 0.58 -7.24
CA PHE A 195 11.54 0.55 -6.59
C PHE A 195 12.04 -0.86 -6.23
N GLY A 196 11.24 -1.89 -6.54
CA GLY A 196 11.60 -3.28 -6.30
C GLY A 196 11.41 -3.72 -4.85
N LEU A 197 11.63 -5.02 -4.62
CA LEU A 197 11.36 -5.68 -3.34
C LEU A 197 12.41 -5.37 -2.26
N GLN A 198 13.59 -4.85 -2.65
CA GLN A 198 14.69 -4.55 -1.72
C GLN A 198 14.56 -3.18 -1.06
N ALA A 199 13.91 -2.22 -1.71
CA ALA A 199 13.60 -0.94 -1.09
C ALA A 199 12.66 -1.19 0.10
N THR A 200 12.77 -0.39 1.16
CA THR A 200 11.84 -0.41 2.30
C THR A 200 11.56 1.00 2.78
N LEU A 201 10.34 1.25 3.23
CA LEU A 201 9.96 2.46 3.93
C LEU A 201 10.43 2.35 5.39
N SER A 202 10.83 3.49 5.96
CA SER A 202 11.07 3.58 7.41
C SER A 202 9.77 3.33 8.19
N GLU A 203 9.88 2.91 9.44
CA GLU A 203 8.70 2.69 10.30
C GLU A 203 7.86 3.98 10.47
N ALA A 204 8.51 5.14 10.51
CA ALA A 204 7.82 6.43 10.52
C ALA A 204 7.03 6.66 9.21
N ALA A 205 7.62 6.36 8.05
CA ALA A 205 6.96 6.46 6.76
C ALA A 205 5.77 5.49 6.63
N LYS A 206 5.90 4.25 7.14
CA LYS A 206 4.81 3.28 7.18
C LYS A 206 3.64 3.75 8.04
N ARG A 207 3.92 4.23 9.27
CA ARG A 207 2.89 4.81 10.15
C ARG A 207 2.20 6.00 9.50
N MET A 208 2.98 6.86 8.83
CA MET A 208 2.46 8.02 8.13
C MET A 208 1.54 7.63 6.97
N PHE A 209 1.97 6.68 6.13
CA PHE A 209 1.20 6.15 5.03
C PHE A 209 -0.11 5.51 5.52
N PHE A 210 -0.04 4.69 6.56
CA PHE A 210 -1.21 4.04 7.15
C PHE A 210 -2.23 5.10 7.61
N MET A 211 -1.82 6.02 8.48
CA MET A 211 -2.72 7.05 9.02
C MET A 211 -3.38 7.88 7.91
N ALA A 212 -2.61 8.40 6.96
CA ALA A 212 -3.13 9.22 5.88
C ALA A 212 -3.98 8.45 4.85
N SER A 213 -3.84 7.12 4.78
CA SER A 213 -4.61 6.27 3.85
C SER A 213 -5.82 5.59 4.47
N THR A 214 -5.86 5.41 5.80
CA THR A 214 -6.89 4.59 6.48
C THR A 214 -7.65 5.31 7.59
N ASP A 215 -7.07 6.35 8.21
CA ASP A 215 -7.67 7.07 9.33
C ASP A 215 -7.61 8.59 9.11
N LEU A 216 -8.55 9.09 8.30
CA LEU A 216 -8.66 10.51 8.00
C LEU A 216 -9.02 11.36 9.22
N ASP A 217 -9.66 10.81 10.25
CA ASP A 217 -9.96 11.56 11.48
C ASP A 217 -8.66 11.85 12.23
N THR A 218 -7.78 10.86 12.37
CA THR A 218 -6.47 11.04 12.99
C THR A 218 -5.56 11.90 12.09
N PHE A 219 -5.65 11.77 10.77
CA PHE A 219 -4.91 12.64 9.84
C PHE A 219 -5.35 14.10 9.93
N ARG A 220 -6.66 14.36 10.08
CA ARG A 220 -7.20 15.70 10.33
C ARG A 220 -6.61 16.30 11.61
N LYS A 221 -6.62 15.55 12.72
CA LYS A 221 -6.01 15.98 13.99
C LYS A 221 -4.51 16.24 13.83
N PHE A 222 -3.79 15.38 13.11
CA PHE A 222 -2.38 15.60 12.81
C PHE A 222 -2.15 16.94 12.10
N ILE A 223 -3.00 17.34 11.16
CA ILE A 223 -2.87 18.63 10.47
C ILE A 223 -3.15 19.79 11.44
N PHE A 224 -4.27 19.76 12.17
CA PHE A 224 -4.77 20.94 12.89
C PHE A 224 -4.34 21.04 14.36
N GLU A 225 -3.90 19.94 14.97
CA GLU A 225 -3.59 19.85 16.41
C GLU A 225 -2.11 19.55 16.68
N SER A 226 -1.28 19.42 15.63
CA SER A 226 0.16 19.22 15.75
C SER A 226 0.97 20.40 15.17
N SER A 227 2.31 20.27 15.17
CA SER A 227 3.23 21.24 14.57
C SER A 227 3.22 21.26 13.03
N PHE A 228 2.28 20.57 12.39
CA PHE A 228 2.14 20.53 10.92
C PHE A 228 2.01 21.94 10.32
N LEU A 229 1.08 22.76 10.83
CA LEU A 229 0.87 24.13 10.33
C LEU A 229 2.00 25.10 10.70
N ASP A 230 2.84 24.75 11.67
CA ASP A 230 4.07 25.49 11.96
C ASP A 230 5.19 25.15 10.96
N THR A 231 5.06 24.01 10.27
CA THR A 231 6.09 23.46 9.39
C THR A 231 5.82 23.77 7.93
N TYR A 232 4.58 23.59 7.48
CA TYR A 232 4.21 23.74 6.08
C TYR A 232 3.52 25.07 5.80
N GLU A 233 3.77 25.62 4.61
CA GLU A 233 3.02 26.73 4.06
C GLU A 233 1.69 26.22 3.50
N MET A 234 0.59 26.82 3.96
CA MET A 234 -0.76 26.41 3.59
C MET A 234 -1.60 27.66 3.35
N ASP A 235 -2.30 27.71 2.22
CA ASP A 235 -3.25 28.77 1.93
C ASP A 235 -4.57 28.57 2.71
N ALA A 236 -5.27 29.66 2.98
CA ALA A 236 -6.48 29.66 3.79
C ALA A 236 -7.63 28.85 3.16
N ASP A 237 -7.73 28.83 1.83
CA ASP A 237 -8.78 28.12 1.11
C ASP A 237 -8.60 26.61 1.23
N THR A 238 -7.37 26.11 1.06
CA THR A 238 -7.04 24.71 1.28
C THR A 238 -7.33 24.30 2.73
N LEU A 239 -6.94 25.11 3.72
CA LEU A 239 -7.21 24.82 5.13
C LEU A 239 -8.70 24.75 5.42
N ALA A 240 -9.50 25.66 4.88
CA ALA A 240 -10.95 25.65 5.05
C ALA A 240 -11.57 24.38 4.46
N LYS A 241 -11.18 23.99 3.24
CA LYS A 241 -11.67 22.78 2.57
C LYS A 241 -11.32 21.51 3.33
N ILE A 242 -10.04 21.30 3.61
CA ILE A 242 -9.58 20.07 4.26
C ILE A 242 -10.04 19.98 5.71
N LYS A 243 -10.57 21.05 6.32
CA LYS A 243 -11.14 21.05 7.68
C LYS A 243 -12.56 20.51 7.75
N GLU A 244 -13.37 20.70 6.71
CA GLU A 244 -14.80 20.34 6.72
C GLU A 244 -15.17 19.26 5.70
N ASP A 245 -14.37 19.05 4.66
CA ASP A 245 -14.62 18.05 3.61
C ASP A 245 -13.64 16.87 3.70
N ASP A 246 -14.17 15.69 4.02
CA ASP A 246 -13.40 14.44 4.07
C ASP A 246 -12.81 14.03 2.71
N VAL A 247 -13.47 14.36 1.58
CA VAL A 247 -12.95 14.06 0.24
C VAL A 247 -11.76 14.95 -0.07
N GLU A 248 -11.86 16.25 0.19
CA GLU A 248 -10.74 17.19 0.04
C GLU A 248 -9.58 16.82 0.97
N LEU A 249 -9.86 16.41 2.21
CA LEU A 249 -8.83 15.92 3.13
C LEU A 249 -8.14 14.65 2.61
N MET A 250 -8.90 13.71 2.04
CA MET A 250 -8.36 12.49 1.45
C MET A 250 -7.43 12.81 0.27
N LEU A 251 -7.88 13.66 -0.66
CA LEU A 251 -7.08 14.07 -1.82
C LEU A 251 -5.81 14.83 -1.37
N PHE A 252 -5.91 15.66 -0.33
CA PHE A 252 -4.76 16.31 0.29
C PHE A 252 -3.80 15.29 0.91
N SER A 253 -4.30 14.23 1.53
CA SER A 253 -3.47 13.17 2.12
C SER A 253 -2.56 12.52 1.08
N PHE A 254 -3.06 12.31 -0.15
CA PHE A 254 -2.26 11.75 -1.24
C PHE A 254 -1.15 12.71 -1.69
N LYS A 255 -1.44 14.01 -1.80
CA LYS A 255 -0.43 15.04 -2.10
C LYS A 255 0.65 15.09 -1.01
N TYR A 256 0.23 15.05 0.25
CA TYR A 256 1.12 15.03 1.40
C TYR A 256 2.04 13.79 1.39
N LEU A 257 1.48 12.61 1.12
CA LEU A 257 2.25 11.37 1.00
C LEU A 257 3.19 11.38 -0.20
N ALA A 258 2.77 11.91 -1.35
CA ALA A 258 3.62 12.06 -2.52
C ALA A 258 4.86 12.91 -2.22
N ASN A 259 4.68 14.04 -1.54
CA ASN A 259 5.77 14.93 -1.14
C ASN A 259 6.66 14.27 -0.07
N THR A 260 6.08 13.77 1.01
CA THR A 260 6.82 13.27 2.18
C THR A 260 7.56 11.96 1.90
N LEU A 261 6.96 11.05 1.14
CA LEU A 261 7.54 9.72 0.89
C LEU A 261 8.40 9.66 -0.36
N PHE A 262 8.09 10.48 -1.36
CA PHE A 262 8.71 10.38 -2.69
C PHE A 262 9.29 11.68 -3.23
N GLY A 263 9.32 12.74 -2.41
CA GLY A 263 9.88 14.04 -2.79
C GLY A 263 9.14 14.73 -3.94
N ALA A 264 7.87 14.39 -4.16
CA ALA A 264 7.08 15.04 -5.20
C ALA A 264 6.88 16.54 -4.87
N PRO A 265 6.90 17.45 -5.86
CA PRO A 265 6.55 18.85 -5.61
C PRO A 265 5.09 18.96 -5.16
N GLY A 266 4.78 19.95 -4.32
CA GLY A 266 3.39 20.22 -3.92
C GLY A 266 3.18 20.73 -2.51
N LEU A 267 4.19 20.60 -1.63
CA LEU A 267 4.18 21.22 -0.30
C LEU A 267 5.50 21.94 -0.05
N THR A 268 5.41 23.16 0.46
CA THR A 268 6.56 23.99 0.80
C THR A 268 6.72 24.01 2.32
N ILE A 269 7.93 23.75 2.79
CA ILE A 269 8.29 23.89 4.21
C ILE A 269 8.69 25.35 4.44
N LYS A 270 8.17 25.97 5.49
CA LYS A 270 8.49 27.36 5.88
C LYS A 270 10.00 27.52 6.06
N GLU A 271 10.56 28.59 5.49
CA GLU A 271 12.01 28.83 5.49
C GLU A 271 12.64 28.78 6.89
N ASP A 272 11.98 29.33 7.90
CA ASP A 272 12.50 29.38 9.27
C ASP A 272 12.65 27.98 9.88
N LYS A 273 11.76 27.05 9.51
CA LYS A 273 11.87 25.64 9.94
C LYS A 273 12.98 24.90 9.19
N ILE A 274 13.22 25.24 7.93
CA ILE A 274 14.38 24.73 7.18
C ILE A 274 15.66 25.20 7.86
N LYS A 275 15.79 26.50 8.16
CA LYS A 275 16.96 27.09 8.84
C LYS A 275 17.21 26.43 10.20
N ALA A 276 16.17 26.32 11.04
CA ALA A 276 16.27 25.67 12.35
C ALA A 276 16.72 24.21 12.25
N LYS A 277 16.21 23.45 11.27
CA LYS A 277 16.59 22.04 11.08
C LYS A 277 18.02 21.89 10.55
N VAL A 278 18.46 22.79 9.68
CA VAL A 278 19.85 22.83 9.21
C VAL A 278 20.81 23.13 10.37
N GLU A 279 20.45 24.06 11.26
CA GLU A 279 21.23 24.35 12.48
C GLU A 279 21.28 23.15 13.42
N GLU A 280 20.15 22.48 13.65
CA GLU A 280 20.07 21.25 14.47
C GLU A 280 20.96 20.14 13.90
N ILE A 281 20.89 19.89 12.58
CA ILE A 281 21.71 18.88 11.91
C ILE A 281 23.20 19.22 12.02
N LYS A 282 23.59 20.49 11.79
CA LYS A 282 24.98 20.95 11.96
C LYS A 282 25.47 20.67 13.38
N LYS A 283 24.69 21.09 14.39
CA LYS A 283 25.03 20.87 15.80
C LYS A 283 25.21 19.39 16.12
N ARG A 284 24.31 18.52 15.64
CA ARG A 284 24.41 17.07 15.85
C ARG A 284 25.63 16.45 15.16
N GLN A 285 25.98 16.92 13.96
CA GLN A 285 27.21 16.47 13.27
C GLN A 285 28.46 16.93 14.01
N ASP A 286 28.48 18.18 14.49
CA ASP A 286 29.60 18.73 15.25
C ASP A 286 29.79 17.95 16.57
N GLU A 287 28.70 17.63 17.28
CA GLU A 287 28.73 16.79 18.48
C GLU A 287 29.22 15.37 18.20
N ALA A 288 28.80 14.75 17.10
CA ALA A 288 29.25 13.41 16.70
C ALA A 288 30.74 13.40 16.30
N LEU A 289 31.21 14.42 15.60
CA LEU A 289 32.63 14.57 15.24
C LEU A 289 33.50 14.71 16.49
N LEU A 290 33.09 15.58 17.42
CA LEU A 290 33.77 15.75 18.71
C LEU A 290 33.78 14.46 19.54
N ALA A 291 32.74 13.64 19.48
CA ALA A 291 32.70 12.35 20.16
C ALA A 291 33.69 11.35 19.53
N ALA A 292 33.76 11.27 18.20
CA ALA A 292 34.70 10.40 17.50
C ALA A 292 36.17 10.81 17.74
N GLU A 293 36.47 12.11 17.80
CA GLU A 293 37.82 12.60 18.14
C GLU A 293 38.24 12.21 19.56
N ARG A 294 37.33 12.29 20.53
CA ARG A 294 37.59 11.85 21.92
C ARG A 294 37.87 10.35 21.97
N GLU A 295 37.04 9.55 21.30
CA GLU A 295 37.21 8.09 21.24
C GLU A 295 38.54 7.71 20.57
N TYR A 296 38.91 8.40 19.49
CA TYR A 296 40.21 8.19 18.83
C TYR A 296 41.40 8.49 19.75
N GLU A 297 41.37 9.61 20.48
CA GLU A 297 42.44 9.96 21.43
C GLU A 297 42.51 8.97 22.61
N GLU A 298 41.37 8.47 23.09
CA GLU A 298 41.33 7.40 24.10
C GLU A 298 41.97 6.10 23.61
N LEU A 299 41.58 5.63 22.42
CA LEU A 299 42.16 4.43 21.79
C LEU A 299 43.66 4.58 21.54
N LYS A 300 44.10 5.76 21.12
CA LYS A 300 45.52 6.08 20.91
C LYS A 300 46.29 6.06 22.23
N ALA A 301 45.75 6.64 23.30
CA ALA A 301 46.37 6.61 24.63
C ALA A 301 46.44 5.19 25.20
N GLU A 302 45.43 4.35 24.94
CA GLU A 302 45.44 2.94 25.32
C GLU A 302 46.48 2.14 24.54
N ARG A 303 46.56 2.33 23.22
CA ARG A 303 47.61 1.74 22.37
C ARG A 303 49.01 2.10 22.88
N ASP A 304 49.25 3.37 23.18
CA ASP A 304 50.56 3.84 23.63
C ASP A 304 50.94 3.25 25.00
N ARG A 305 49.96 3.07 25.89
CA ARG A 305 50.12 2.36 27.17
C ARG A 305 50.49 0.89 26.96
N MET A 306 49.76 0.16 26.11
CA MET A 306 50.04 -1.24 25.79
C MET A 306 51.43 -1.43 25.17
N LEU A 307 51.86 -0.51 24.30
CA LEU A 307 53.20 -0.53 23.72
C LEU A 307 54.28 -0.34 24.79
N LYS A 308 54.07 0.61 25.72
CA LYS A 308 55.00 0.85 26.82
C LYS A 308 55.10 -0.38 27.74
N GLU A 309 53.98 -0.98 28.12
CA GLU A 309 53.96 -2.21 28.91
C GLU A 309 54.67 -3.37 28.19
N ARG A 310 54.51 -3.49 26.87
CA ARG A 310 55.22 -4.51 26.08
C ARG A 310 56.73 -4.27 26.08
N GLN A 311 57.17 -3.03 25.88
CA GLN A 311 58.58 -2.65 25.93
C GLN A 311 59.19 -2.90 27.32
N GLU A 312 58.46 -2.59 28.39
CA GLU A 312 58.90 -2.86 29.77
C GLU A 312 59.02 -4.37 30.04
N ARG A 313 58.08 -5.18 29.55
CA ARG A 313 58.14 -6.65 29.64
C ARG A 313 59.33 -7.22 28.85
N GLU A 314 59.56 -6.73 27.63
CA GLU A 314 60.70 -7.14 26.79
C GLU A 314 62.04 -6.74 27.42
N ALA A 315 62.14 -5.54 28.00
CA ALA A 315 63.33 -5.08 28.72
C ALA A 315 63.59 -5.91 29.99
N ALA A 316 62.56 -6.24 30.76
CA ALA A 316 62.67 -7.10 31.93
C ALA A 316 63.11 -8.54 31.56
N ALA A 317 62.62 -9.08 30.44
CA ALA A 317 63.03 -10.39 29.93
C ALA A 317 64.50 -10.40 29.46
N ARG A 318 64.96 -9.34 28.76
CA ARG A 318 66.36 -9.18 28.36
C ARG A 318 67.31 -9.06 29.56
N LYS A 319 66.90 -8.35 30.61
CA LYS A 319 67.69 -8.22 31.84
C LYS A 319 67.85 -9.56 32.56
N LYS A 320 66.79 -10.38 32.63
CA LYS A 320 66.85 -11.74 33.18
C LYS A 320 67.76 -12.69 32.39
N GLN A 321 67.86 -12.54 31.07
CA GLN A 321 68.78 -13.32 30.23
C GLN A 321 70.25 -12.88 30.34
N ALA A 322 70.52 -11.63 30.74
CA ALA A 322 71.88 -11.12 30.92
C ALA A 322 72.47 -11.46 32.31
N ASP A 323 71.61 -11.72 33.30
CA ASP A 323 71.99 -12.10 34.67
C ASP A 323 72.05 -13.64 34.90
N SER A 324 71.88 -14.44 33.83
CA SER A 324 72.01 -15.93 33.82
C SER A 324 73.25 -16.35 33.05
#